data_AF-A0A954QNR8-F1
#
_entry.id   AF-A0A954QNR8-F1
#
_cell.length_a   1.000
_cell.length_b   1.000
_cell.length_c   1.000
_cell.angle_alpha   90.00
_cell.angle_beta   90.00
_cell.angle_gamma   90.00
#
_symmetry.space_group_name_H-M   'P 1'
#
loop_
_entity.id
_entity.type
_entity.pdbx_description
1 polymer ?
#
loop_
_entity_poly.entity_id
_entity_poly.type
_entity_poly.pdbx_seq_one_letter_code
_entity_poly.pdbx_strand_id
1 'polypeptide(L)'
;PTAALALLNDVQFVEAARSLATRVLTSEQTTDHDRLQLAFRLVVGREATAHELQRLQLGLAEDRADFATDDAAAKALISQGELAIPANVDPVELASWTVLANTLLNLDETLTKP
;
A
#
# COMPACT_ATOMS: atom_id res chain seq x y z
N PRO A 1 12.26 1.85 19.23
CA PRO A 1 10.81 1.63 19.01
C PRO A 1 10.59 0.50 17.99
N THR A 2 10.47 -0.72 18.49
CA THR A 2 10.25 -1.98 17.74
C THR A 2 8.80 -2.15 17.25
N ALA A 3 7.99 -1.09 17.30
CA ALA A 3 6.56 -1.14 16.95
C ALA A 3 6.30 -1.23 15.44
N ALA A 4 7.20 -0.70 14.60
CA ALA A 4 7.03 -0.76 13.14
C ALA A 4 7.11 -2.19 12.56
N LEU A 5 7.81 -3.10 13.26
CA LEU A 5 7.95 -4.51 12.86
C LEU A 5 6.81 -5.41 13.38
N ALA A 6 6.10 -5.00 14.43
CA ALA A 6 4.97 -5.76 14.97
C ALA A 6 3.70 -5.59 14.12
N LEU A 7 3.51 -4.41 13.51
CA LEU A 7 2.37 -4.12 12.63
C LEU A 7 2.49 -4.81 11.26
N LEU A 8 3.70 -5.21 10.87
CA LEU A 8 3.95 -5.96 9.64
C LEU A 8 3.46 -7.42 9.67
N ASN A 9 3.11 -7.94 10.87
CA ASN A 9 2.82 -9.37 11.07
C ASN A 9 1.38 -9.66 11.52
N ASP A 10 0.56 -8.63 11.74
CA ASP A 10 -0.85 -8.84 12.03
C ASP A 10 -1.62 -8.92 10.72
N VAL A 11 -2.20 -10.10 10.46
CA VAL A 11 -2.99 -10.40 9.27
C VAL A 11 -4.08 -9.33 9.05
N GLN A 12 -4.62 -8.74 10.11
CA GLN A 12 -5.61 -7.68 10.01
C GLN A 12 -5.06 -6.38 9.42
N PHE A 13 -3.81 -6.02 9.70
CA PHE A 13 -3.18 -4.84 9.13
C PHE A 13 -2.85 -5.04 7.65
N VAL A 14 -2.37 -6.23 7.29
CA VAL A 14 -2.13 -6.60 5.89
C VAL A 14 -3.43 -6.60 5.10
N GLU A 15 -4.51 -7.13 5.68
CA GLU A 15 -5.84 -7.11 5.05
C GLU A 15 -6.40 -5.69 4.90
N ALA A 16 -6.26 -4.84 5.91
CA ALA A 16 -6.67 -3.43 5.84
C ALA A 16 -5.88 -2.67 4.74
N ALA A 17 -4.56 -2.88 4.69
CA ALA A 17 -3.70 -2.32 3.65
C ALA A 17 -4.11 -2.81 2.25
N ARG A 18 -4.43 -4.10 2.09
CA ARG A 18 -4.89 -4.67 0.82
C ARG A 18 -6.26 -4.12 0.40
N SER A 19 -7.15 -3.87 1.35
CA SER A 19 -8.44 -3.23 1.09
C SER A 19 -8.25 -1.80 0.57
N LEU A 20 -7.35 -1.02 1.18
CA LEU A 20 -6.99 0.31 0.69
C LEU A 20 -6.36 0.25 -0.70
N ALA A 21 -5.41 -0.65 -0.93
CA ALA A 21 -4.76 -0.86 -2.22
C ALA A 21 -5.79 -1.18 -3.32
N THR A 22 -6.72 -2.09 -3.03
CA THR A 22 -7.83 -2.45 -3.93
C THR A 22 -8.68 -1.23 -4.28
N ARG A 23 -9.06 -0.43 -3.28
CA ARG A 23 -9.86 0.78 -3.49
C ARG A 23 -9.15 1.80 -4.37
N VAL A 24 -7.83 1.95 -4.22
CA VAL A 24 -7.03 2.89 -5.02
C VAL A 24 -6.89 2.38 -6.46
N LEU A 25 -6.57 1.10 -6.65
CA LEU A 25 -6.39 0.48 -7.96
C LEU A 25 -7.68 0.41 -8.79
N THR A 26 -8.84 0.30 -8.12
CA THR A 26 -10.16 0.28 -8.75
C THR A 26 -10.84 1.65 -8.85
N SER A 27 -10.15 2.72 -8.42
CA SER A 27 -10.65 4.09 -8.56
C SER A 27 -10.61 4.56 -10.01
N GLU A 28 -11.24 5.70 -10.30
CA GLU A 28 -11.20 6.34 -11.62
C GLU A 28 -9.81 6.89 -12.00
N GLN A 29 -8.83 6.83 -11.08
CA GLN A 29 -7.49 7.36 -11.32
C GLN A 29 -6.68 6.44 -12.24
N THR A 30 -6.12 7.04 -13.29
CA THR A 30 -5.39 6.33 -14.34
C THR A 30 -3.88 6.41 -14.20
N THR A 31 -3.35 7.34 -13.40
CA THR A 31 -1.91 7.50 -13.20
C THR A 31 -1.50 7.12 -11.77
N ASP A 32 -0.28 6.63 -11.61
CA ASP A 32 0.26 6.35 -10.28
C ASP A 32 0.38 7.62 -9.44
N HIS A 33 0.67 8.77 -10.04
CA HIS A 33 0.67 10.05 -9.33
C HIS A 33 -0.68 10.31 -8.66
N ASP A 34 -1.76 10.23 -9.42
CA ASP A 34 -3.11 10.52 -8.93
C ASP A 34 -3.56 9.47 -7.91
N ARG A 35 -3.19 8.21 -8.13
CA ARG A 35 -3.45 7.11 -7.19
C ARG A 35 -2.68 7.29 -5.87
N LEU A 36 -1.44 7.74 -5.91
CA LEU A 36 -0.64 8.04 -4.72
C LEU A 36 -1.23 9.22 -3.95
N GLN A 37 -1.64 10.29 -4.65
CA GLN A 37 -2.36 11.40 -4.02
C GLN A 37 -3.66 10.94 -3.36
N LEU A 38 -4.42 10.08 -4.03
CA LEU A 38 -5.64 9.50 -3.48
C LEU A 38 -5.34 8.67 -2.24
N ALA A 39 -4.40 7.72 -2.33
CA ALA A 39 -4.01 6.85 -1.22
C ALA A 39 -3.57 7.67 0.01
N PHE A 40 -2.71 8.67 -0.21
CA PHE A 40 -2.24 9.55 0.85
C PHE A 40 -3.39 10.34 1.47
N ARG A 41 -4.27 10.93 0.66
CA ARG A 41 -5.43 11.68 1.16
C ARG A 41 -6.41 10.83 1.94
N LEU A 42 -6.61 9.57 1.54
CA LEU A 42 -7.48 8.62 2.24
C LEU A 42 -6.96 8.27 3.63
N VAL A 43 -5.64 8.26 3.83
CA VAL A 43 -5.01 7.89 5.11
C VAL A 43 -4.73 9.11 5.98
N VAL A 44 -4.14 10.17 5.41
CA VAL A 44 -3.61 11.34 6.13
C VAL A 44 -4.60 12.52 6.14
N GLY A 45 -5.57 12.54 5.22
CA GLY A 45 -6.60 13.58 5.16
C GLY A 45 -6.16 14.91 4.51
N ARG A 46 -4.95 14.98 3.95
CA ARG A 46 -4.43 16.12 3.17
C ARG A 46 -3.80 15.65 1.87
N GLU A 47 -3.44 16.58 1.00
CA GLU A 47 -2.63 16.26 -0.17
C GLU A 47 -1.18 15.98 0.25
N ALA A 48 -0.57 15.01 -0.42
CA ALA A 48 0.85 14.75 -0.28
C ALA A 48 1.64 15.92 -0.86
N THR A 49 2.73 16.30 -0.20
CA THR A 49 3.70 17.23 -0.76
C THR A 49 4.47 16.58 -1.91
N ALA A 50 5.12 17.38 -2.75
CA ALA A 50 5.94 16.86 -3.85
C ALA A 50 7.05 15.91 -3.38
N HIS A 51 7.66 16.20 -2.23
CA HIS A 51 8.72 15.36 -1.64
C HIS A 51 8.17 14.02 -1.12
N GLU A 52 7.01 14.02 -0.46
CA GLU A 52 6.35 12.79 -0.01
C GLU A 52 5.93 11.92 -1.20
N LEU A 53 5.33 12.52 -2.23
CA LEU A 53 4.97 11.79 -3.45
C LEU A 53 6.19 11.15 -4.10
N GLN A 54 7.30 11.89 -4.23
CA GLN A 54 8.51 11.35 -4.84
C GLN A 54 9.04 10.14 -4.07
N ARG A 55 9.00 10.19 -2.73
CA ARG A 55 9.40 9.06 -1.86
C ARG A 55 8.48 7.85 -2.06
N LEU A 56 7.17 8.08 -2.11
CA LEU A 56 6.19 7.01 -2.33
C LEU A 56 6.29 6.40 -3.73
N GLN A 57 6.55 7.21 -4.75
CA GLN A 57 6.78 6.75 -6.13
C GLN A 57 8.01 5.85 -6.22
N LEU A 58 9.10 6.22 -5.53
CA LEU A 58 10.31 5.41 -5.50
C LEU A 58 10.05 4.06 -4.81
N GLY A 59 9.43 4.08 -3.62
CA GLY A 59 9.12 2.84 -2.90
C GLY A 59 8.19 1.92 -3.69
N LEU A 60 7.15 2.47 -4.34
CA LEU A 60 6.25 1.70 -5.18
C LEU A 60 6.99 1.04 -6.36
N ALA A 61 7.94 1.74 -6.97
CA ALA A 61 8.74 1.19 -8.07
C ALA A 61 9.68 0.09 -7.61
N GLU A 62 10.28 0.23 -6.41
CA GLU A 62 11.12 -0.79 -5.77
C GLU A 62 10.28 -2.04 -5.46
N ASP A 63 9.14 -1.89 -4.78
CA ASP A 63 8.25 -3.02 -4.44
C ASP A 63 7.75 -3.76 -5.69
N ARG A 64 7.45 -3.03 -6.78
CA ARG A 64 7.07 -3.64 -8.06
C ARG A 64 8.21 -4.45 -8.68
N ALA A 65 9.43 -3.90 -8.66
CA ALA A 65 10.59 -4.60 -9.20
C ALA A 65 10.86 -5.88 -8.42
N ASP A 66 10.78 -5.83 -7.09
CA ASP A 66 10.98 -7.00 -6.23
C ASP A 66 9.92 -8.08 -6.50
N PHE A 67 8.64 -7.72 -6.49
CA PHE A 67 7.56 -8.68 -6.75
C PHE A 67 7.52 -9.19 -8.19
N ALA A 68 8.00 -8.43 -9.17
CA ALA A 68 8.15 -8.92 -10.54
C ALA A 68 9.23 -10.03 -10.65
N THR A 69 10.19 -10.07 -9.72
CA THR A 69 11.18 -11.16 -9.64
C THR A 69 10.72 -12.34 -8.77
N ASP A 70 9.75 -12.12 -7.88
CA ASP A 70 9.18 -13.14 -7.00
C ASP A 70 7.64 -13.04 -6.93
N ASP A 71 7.01 -13.54 -7.99
CA ASP A 71 5.57 -13.69 -8.14
C ASP A 71 4.91 -14.48 -6.97
N ALA A 72 5.67 -15.41 -6.37
CA ALA A 72 5.18 -16.25 -5.28
C ALA A 72 5.06 -15.43 -3.99
N ALA A 73 6.03 -14.56 -3.71
CA ALA A 73 5.97 -13.62 -2.60
C ALA A 73 4.78 -12.65 -2.74
N ALA A 74 4.53 -12.13 -3.95
CA ALA A 74 3.39 -11.25 -4.22
C ALA A 74 2.05 -11.94 -3.87
N LYS A 75 1.86 -13.17 -4.38
CA LYS A 75 0.67 -13.99 -4.11
C LYS A 75 0.53 -14.34 -2.64
N ALA A 76 1.63 -14.67 -1.96
CA ALA A 76 1.62 -14.98 -0.53
C ALA A 76 1.17 -13.77 0.31
N LEU A 77 1.60 -12.55 -0.03
CA LEU A 77 1.19 -11.33 0.65
C LEU A 77 -0.30 -11.06 0.45
N ILE A 78 -0.80 -11.06 -0.79
CA ILE A 78 -2.19 -10.68 -1.09
C ILE A 78 -3.21 -11.76 -0.69
N SER A 79 -2.75 -12.98 -0.42
CA SER A 79 -3.58 -14.08 0.09
C SER A 79 -3.75 -14.06 1.61
N GLN A 80 -3.15 -13.11 2.31
CA GLN A 80 -3.38 -12.94 3.75
C GLN A 80 -4.76 -12.33 4.02
N GLY A 81 -5.41 -12.82 5.08
CA GLY A 81 -6.75 -12.42 5.49
C GLY A 81 -7.86 -13.29 4.89
N GLU A 82 -9.09 -12.84 5.06
CA GLU A 82 -10.31 -13.51 4.60
C GLU A 82 -10.94 -12.83 3.38
N LEU A 83 -10.58 -11.57 3.08
CA LEU A 83 -11.14 -10.84 1.93
C LEU A 83 -10.73 -11.49 0.60
N ALA A 84 -11.68 -11.63 -0.32
CA ALA A 84 -11.42 -12.13 -1.66
C ALA A 84 -10.42 -11.22 -2.42
N ILE A 85 -9.55 -11.83 -3.22
CA ILE A 85 -8.65 -11.11 -4.12
C ILE A 85 -9.46 -10.66 -5.35
N PRO A 86 -9.42 -9.38 -5.75
CA PRO A 86 -10.08 -8.90 -6.96
C PRO A 86 -9.53 -9.63 -8.20
N ALA A 87 -10.39 -10.26 -8.99
CA ALA A 87 -9.98 -11.04 -10.16
C ALA A 87 -9.41 -10.19 -11.33
N ASN A 88 -9.67 -8.88 -11.33
CA ASN A 88 -9.30 -7.97 -12.42
C ASN A 88 -8.10 -7.08 -12.09
N VAL A 89 -7.31 -7.44 -11.07
CA VAL A 89 -6.13 -6.68 -10.65
C VAL A 89 -4.92 -7.59 -10.76
N ASP A 90 -3.85 -7.08 -11.35
CA ASP A 90 -2.59 -7.79 -11.44
C ASP A 90 -2.03 -8.09 -10.01
N PRO A 91 -1.60 -9.33 -9.71
CA PRO A 91 -1.12 -9.69 -8.38
C PRO A 91 0.10 -8.89 -7.92
N VAL A 92 1.01 -8.53 -8.83
CA VAL A 92 2.20 -7.72 -8.50
C VAL A 92 1.75 -6.31 -8.15
N GLU A 93 0.87 -5.71 -8.96
CA GLU A 93 0.29 -4.41 -8.63
C GLU A 93 -0.41 -4.43 -7.27
N LEU A 94 -1.27 -5.42 -7.01
CA LEU A 94 -1.98 -5.49 -5.73
C LEU A 94 -1.02 -5.65 -4.55
N ALA A 95 0.04 -6.45 -4.69
CA ALA A 95 1.05 -6.65 -3.65
C ALA A 95 1.84 -5.36 -3.38
N SER A 96 2.38 -4.72 -4.42
CA SER A 96 3.15 -3.47 -4.28
C SER A 96 2.30 -2.35 -3.67
N TRP A 97 1.06 -2.18 -4.12
CA TRP A 97 0.16 -1.20 -3.53
C TRP A 97 -0.26 -1.57 -2.10
N THR A 98 -0.28 -2.85 -1.74
CA THR A 98 -0.53 -3.30 -0.36
C THR A 98 0.63 -2.93 0.56
N VAL A 99 1.89 -3.10 0.12
CA VAL A 99 3.07 -2.66 0.90
C VAL A 99 3.07 -1.14 1.07
N LEU A 100 2.76 -0.40 0.00
CA LEU A 100 2.65 1.05 0.06
C LEU A 100 1.53 1.50 1.00
N ALA A 101 0.35 0.89 0.89
CA ALA A 101 -0.78 1.17 1.78
C ALA A 101 -0.42 0.87 3.24
N ASN A 102 0.26 -0.25 3.50
CA ASN A 102 0.73 -0.59 4.84
C ASN A 102 1.73 0.46 5.35
N THR A 103 2.66 0.90 4.52
CA THR A 103 3.59 1.98 4.86
C THR A 103 2.86 3.27 5.21
N LEU A 104 1.83 3.66 4.44
CA LEU A 104 1.02 4.84 4.73
C LEU A 104 0.25 4.71 6.05
N LEU A 105 -0.36 3.56 6.31
CA LEU A 105 -1.09 3.31 7.56
C LEU A 105 -0.17 3.36 8.79
N ASN A 106 1.11 3.02 8.60
CA ASN A 106 2.16 3.04 9.61
C ASN A 106 2.96 4.35 9.69
N LEU A 107 2.69 5.36 8.84
CA LEU A 107 3.34 6.66 8.95
C LEU A 107 2.97 7.31 10.29
N ASP A 108 3.98 7.81 11.01
CA ASP A 108 3.86 8.37 12.36
C ASP A 108 2.87 9.55 12.48
N GLU A 109 2.49 10.19 11.36
CA GLU A 109 1.40 11.17 11.28
C GLU A 109 0.00 10.59 11.60
N THR A 110 -0.17 9.26 11.61
CA THR A 110 -1.40 8.58 12.09
C THR A 110 -1.35 8.24 13.58
N LEU A 111 -0.16 8.28 14.22
CA LEU A 111 0.06 7.84 15.60
C LEU A 111 0.37 8.97 16.59
N THR A 112 0.87 10.13 16.15
CA THR A 112 1.27 11.19 17.08
C THR A 112 0.82 12.59 16.61
N LYS A 113 -0.18 13.16 17.29
CA LYS A 113 -0.32 14.63 17.42
C LYS A 113 0.40 15.05 18.72
N PRO A 114 1.03 16.23 18.75
CA PRO A 114 2.14 16.59 19.65
C PRO A 114 1.82 16.55 21.15
#